data_AF-A0A378BFK2-F1
#
_entry.id   AF-A0A378BFK2-F1
#
_cell.length_a   1.000
_cell.length_b   1.000
_cell.length_c   1.000
_cell.angle_alpha   90.00
_cell.angle_beta   90.00
_cell.angle_gamma   90.00
#
_symmetry.space_group_name_H-M   'P 1'
#
loop_
_entity.id
_entity.type
_entity.pdbx_description
1 polymer ?
#
loop_
_entity_poly.entity_id
_entity_poly.type
_entity_poly.pdbx_seq_one_letter_code
_entity_poly.pdbx_strand_id
1 'polypeptide(L)'
;MKKILIAAALIVSGLLSGCNQLTQYTVSEQEINQALQKRNHFAKDIGLKGVADAHIELQNLTSAIGREEPGKVTLSGIANVDLNSLFGTQKATIDLKLKALPTFDREKGAIFLQEMEVVDAKVAPEKLQSVIQALLPYLNQSLRSYFSQQPAYVLREDASTGEAAGEEIRQRYRGEARRDCHPPLPINLQGATAP
;
A
#
# COMPACT_ATOMS: atom_id res chain seq x y z
N MET A 1 47.46 -51.60 -11.00
CA MET A 1 46.81 -51.02 -12.21
C MET A 1 45.56 -51.84 -12.46
N LYS A 2 44.31 -51.40 -12.59
CA LYS A 2 43.59 -50.12 -12.77
C LYS A 2 42.16 -50.41 -12.24
N LYS A 3 41.65 -49.83 -11.16
CA LYS A 3 40.99 -48.51 -11.05
C LYS A 3 39.88 -48.21 -12.08
N ILE A 4 38.97 -49.12 -12.43
CA ILE A 4 37.80 -48.72 -13.26
C ILE A 4 36.57 -49.60 -13.01
N LEU A 5 35.96 -49.67 -11.81
CA LEU A 5 34.64 -50.32 -11.68
C LEU A 5 33.72 -49.76 -10.58
N ILE A 6 33.95 -48.55 -10.06
CA ILE A 6 33.02 -47.91 -9.11
C ILE A 6 32.91 -46.41 -9.40
N ALA A 7 32.42 -46.04 -10.60
CA ALA A 7 32.26 -44.63 -10.97
C ALA A 7 31.06 -44.37 -11.89
N ALA A 8 30.01 -45.19 -11.85
CA ALA A 8 28.84 -45.02 -12.73
C ALA A 8 27.48 -45.09 -12.04
N ALA A 9 27.42 -45.12 -10.70
CA ALA A 9 26.15 -45.21 -9.96
C ALA A 9 25.91 -44.06 -8.96
N LEU A 10 26.72 -42.99 -9.01
CA LEU A 10 26.60 -41.82 -8.11
C LEU A 10 26.61 -40.49 -8.87
N ILE A 11 25.96 -40.42 -10.04
CA ILE A 11 25.81 -39.16 -10.80
C ILE A 11 24.31 -38.83 -11.05
N VAL A 12 23.36 -39.56 -10.45
CA VAL A 12 21.90 -39.33 -10.68
C VAL A 12 21.16 -38.97 -9.40
N SER A 13 21.79 -38.28 -8.44
CA SER A 13 21.06 -37.76 -7.27
C SER A 13 21.51 -36.37 -6.78
N GLY A 14 22.34 -35.67 -7.56
CA GLY A 14 22.90 -34.36 -7.16
C GLY A 14 22.21 -33.12 -7.76
N LEU A 15 21.06 -33.25 -8.41
CA LEU A 15 20.41 -32.15 -9.15
C LEU A 15 19.05 -31.69 -8.59
N LEU A 16 18.66 -32.14 -7.39
CA LEU A 16 17.38 -31.76 -6.78
C LEU A 16 17.50 -30.86 -5.53
N SER A 17 18.71 -30.43 -5.18
CA SER A 17 18.95 -29.51 -4.06
C SER A 17 19.40 -28.15 -4.57
N GLY A 18 18.56 -27.49 -5.37
CA GLY A 18 18.91 -26.19 -5.96
C GLY A 18 17.74 -25.39 -6.51
N CYS A 19 16.50 -25.66 -6.09
CA CYS A 19 15.32 -24.92 -6.55
C CYS A 19 14.59 -24.17 -5.41
N ASN A 20 15.32 -23.60 -4.45
CA ASN A 20 14.71 -22.85 -3.34
C ASN A 20 15.28 -21.45 -3.12
N GLN A 21 15.87 -20.83 -4.15
CA GLN A 21 16.35 -19.43 -4.08
C GLN A 21 15.84 -18.53 -5.21
N LEU A 22 14.84 -18.96 -5.99
CA LEU A 22 14.38 -18.21 -7.17
C LEU A 22 12.88 -17.91 -7.20
N THR A 23 12.12 -18.23 -6.15
CA THR A 23 10.64 -18.13 -6.16
C THR A 23 10.04 -17.35 -5.00
N GLN A 24 10.85 -16.66 -4.20
CA GLN A 24 10.34 -15.82 -3.12
C GLN A 24 11.00 -14.45 -3.15
N TYR A 25 10.88 -13.76 -4.28
CA TYR A 25 11.02 -12.30 -4.28
C TYR A 25 9.68 -11.70 -3.90
N THR A 26 9.30 -11.92 -2.64
CA THR A 26 8.25 -11.14 -2.01
C THR A 26 8.79 -9.75 -1.87
N VAL A 27 8.31 -8.82 -2.71
CA VAL A 27 8.49 -7.39 -2.46
C VAL A 27 7.99 -7.16 -1.04
N SER A 28 8.94 -7.06 -0.12
CA SER A 28 8.65 -7.07 1.29
C SER A 28 7.94 -5.77 1.63
N GLU A 29 7.08 -5.79 2.65
CA GLU A 29 6.50 -4.56 3.19
C GLU A 29 7.61 -3.52 3.45
N GLN A 30 8.80 -3.97 3.86
CA GLN A 30 9.97 -3.13 4.07
C GLN A 30 10.49 -2.44 2.81
N GLU A 31 10.47 -3.08 1.64
CA GLU A 31 10.90 -2.47 0.38
C GLU A 31 9.90 -1.43 -0.14
N ILE A 32 8.61 -1.70 -0.01
CA ILE A 32 7.56 -0.71 -0.30
C ILE A 32 7.67 0.46 0.67
N ASN A 33 7.89 0.20 1.96
CA ASN A 33 8.10 1.23 2.97
C ASN A 33 9.32 2.10 2.67
N GLN A 34 10.45 1.50 2.25
CA GLN A 34 11.66 2.26 1.88
C GLN A 34 11.48 3.04 0.58
N ALA A 35 10.75 2.51 -0.39
CA ALA A 35 10.48 3.20 -1.64
C ALA A 35 9.56 4.41 -1.44
N LEU A 36 8.55 4.28 -0.59
CA LEU A 36 7.62 5.35 -0.23
C LEU A 36 8.29 6.46 0.57
N GLN A 37 9.29 6.15 1.39
CA GLN A 37 10.09 7.14 2.13
C GLN A 37 11.05 7.93 1.22
N LYS A 38 11.55 7.35 0.12
CA LYS A 38 12.57 7.98 -0.73
C LYS A 38 12.04 8.94 -1.80
N ARG A 39 10.74 8.95 -2.12
CA ARG A 39 10.24 9.63 -3.34
C ARG A 39 9.00 10.52 -3.17
N ASN A 40 8.46 10.68 -1.97
CA ASN A 40 7.22 11.43 -1.78
C ASN A 40 7.46 12.83 -1.18
N HIS A 41 7.79 13.79 -2.05
CA HIS A 41 7.63 15.22 -1.74
C HIS A 41 6.27 15.67 -2.27
N PHE A 42 5.20 15.37 -1.54
CA PHE A 42 3.89 15.94 -1.85
C PHE A 42 3.83 17.35 -1.28
N ALA A 43 3.81 18.34 -2.17
CA ALA A 43 3.61 19.75 -1.85
C ALA A 43 2.54 20.33 -2.79
N LYS A 44 1.41 20.78 -2.24
CA LYS A 44 0.26 21.27 -3.03
C LYS A 44 -0.50 22.36 -2.31
N ASP A 45 -0.97 23.34 -3.09
CA ASP A 45 -1.97 24.30 -2.65
C ASP A 45 -3.37 23.67 -2.75
N ILE A 46 -4.18 23.84 -1.70
CA ILE A 46 -5.58 23.42 -1.66
C ILE A 46 -6.49 24.56 -1.20
N GLY A 47 -7.79 24.41 -1.44
CA GLY A 47 -8.81 25.37 -1.02
C GLY A 47 -9.16 26.41 -2.09
N LEU A 48 -9.77 27.50 -1.64
CA LEU A 48 -10.30 28.56 -2.49
C LEU A 48 -9.44 29.81 -2.32
N LYS A 49 -8.70 30.17 -3.39
CA LYS A 49 -7.83 31.35 -3.40
C LYS A 49 -8.57 32.61 -2.97
N GLY A 50 -8.01 33.31 -1.99
CA GLY A 50 -8.54 34.59 -1.49
C GLY A 50 -9.71 34.47 -0.51
N VAL A 51 -10.15 33.25 -0.19
CA VAL A 51 -11.13 32.99 0.88
C VAL A 51 -10.46 32.18 1.99
N ALA A 52 -9.95 31.02 1.63
CA ALA A 52 -9.18 30.14 2.48
C ALA A 52 -8.39 29.17 1.59
N ASP A 53 -7.10 29.45 1.42
CA ASP A 53 -6.17 28.58 0.72
C ASP A 53 -5.09 28.09 1.69
N ALA A 54 -4.54 26.92 1.41
CA ALA A 54 -3.56 26.28 2.26
C ALA A 54 -2.47 25.63 1.41
N HIS A 55 -1.21 25.95 1.72
CA HIS A 55 -0.08 25.20 1.20
C HIS A 55 0.18 24.01 2.11
N ILE A 56 0.19 22.79 1.55
CA ILE A 56 0.37 21.56 2.32
C ILE A 56 1.61 20.83 1.83
N GLU A 57 2.49 20.50 2.77
CA GLU A 57 3.66 19.65 2.56
C GLU A 57 3.56 18.38 3.40
N LEU A 58 3.56 17.23 2.76
CA LEU A 58 3.48 15.93 3.42
C LEU A 58 4.87 15.30 3.53
N GLN A 59 5.22 14.89 4.75
CA GLN A 59 6.54 14.40 5.12
C GLN A 59 6.43 13.13 5.98
N ASN A 60 7.56 12.42 6.12
CA ASN A 60 7.71 11.26 7.01
C ASN A 60 6.68 10.14 6.75
N LEU A 61 6.35 9.90 5.48
CA LEU A 61 5.40 8.87 5.11
C LEU A 61 5.91 7.48 5.45
N THR A 62 5.11 6.74 6.21
CA THR A 62 5.35 5.36 6.60
C THR A 62 4.14 4.53 6.20
N SER A 63 4.35 3.42 5.51
CA SER A 63 3.27 2.53 5.08
C SER A 63 3.18 1.25 5.91
N ALA A 64 1.96 0.72 5.98
CA ALA A 64 1.63 -0.60 6.47
C ALA A 64 0.60 -1.23 5.52
N ILE A 65 0.88 -2.44 5.03
CA ILE A 65 0.04 -3.12 4.03
C ILE A 65 -0.79 -4.19 4.75
N GLY A 66 -2.11 -4.21 4.53
CA GLY A 66 -2.98 -5.32 4.93
C GLY A 66 -3.10 -5.60 6.44
N ARG A 67 -2.67 -4.66 7.30
CA ARG A 67 -2.76 -4.80 8.77
C ARG A 67 -4.12 -4.39 9.34
N GLU A 68 -4.76 -3.40 8.71
CA GLU A 68 -6.05 -2.88 9.17
C GLU A 68 -7.19 -3.37 8.29
N GLU A 69 -7.07 -3.13 6.98
CA GLU A 69 -8.01 -3.63 5.98
C GLU A 69 -7.25 -4.53 5.00
N PRO A 70 -7.68 -5.79 4.83
CA PRO A 70 -7.09 -6.67 3.84
C PRO A 70 -7.22 -6.06 2.45
N GLY A 71 -6.15 -6.15 1.66
CA GLY A 71 -6.11 -5.57 0.33
C GLY A 71 -6.05 -4.03 0.29
N LYS A 72 -5.68 -3.34 1.37
CA LYS A 72 -5.42 -1.90 1.35
C LYS A 72 -4.09 -1.57 2.02
N VAL A 73 -3.55 -0.42 1.64
CA VAL A 73 -2.37 0.17 2.27
C VAL A 73 -2.82 1.33 3.14
N THR A 74 -2.38 1.30 4.40
CA THR A 74 -2.48 2.44 5.30
C THR A 74 -1.15 3.18 5.27
N LEU A 75 -1.18 4.51 5.14
CA LEU A 75 0.00 5.36 5.29
C LEU A 75 -0.20 6.30 6.47
N SER A 76 0.87 6.55 7.22
CA SER A 76 0.91 7.59 8.24
C SER A 76 1.98 8.60 7.88
N GLY A 77 1.70 9.89 8.08
CA GLY A 77 2.65 10.95 7.79
C GLY A 77 2.30 12.24 8.52
N ILE A 78 3.23 13.19 8.48
CA ILE A 78 3.05 14.51 9.07
C ILE A 78 2.90 15.52 7.93
N ALA A 79 1.81 16.29 7.95
CA ALA A 79 1.62 17.39 7.03
C ALA A 79 1.86 18.72 7.72
N ASN A 80 2.73 19.55 7.13
CA ASN A 80 2.87 20.94 7.50
C ASN A 80 1.97 21.79 6.60
N VAL A 81 1.20 22.68 7.20
CA VAL A 81 0.19 23.48 6.51
C VAL A 81 0.39 24.94 6.81
N ASP A 82 0.59 25.74 5.76
CA ASP A 82 0.51 27.20 5.84
C ASP A 82 -0.86 27.63 5.33
N LEU A 83 -1.75 27.99 6.26
CA LEU A 83 -3.10 28.47 5.99
C LEU A 83 -3.07 29.97 5.73
N ASN A 84 -3.59 30.39 4.58
CA ASN A 84 -3.71 31.78 4.19
C ASN A 84 -5.19 32.20 4.18
N SER A 85 -5.49 33.27 4.90
CA SER A 85 -6.82 33.85 5.03
C SER A 85 -6.76 35.37 4.90
N LEU A 86 -7.92 36.01 4.73
CA LEU A 86 -8.09 37.47 4.76
C LEU A 86 -7.54 38.12 6.05
N PHE A 87 -7.46 37.35 7.15
CA PHE A 87 -7.00 37.84 8.46
C PHE A 87 -5.54 37.49 8.76
N GLY A 88 -4.80 36.94 7.80
CA GLY A 88 -3.37 36.60 7.93
C GLY A 88 -3.06 35.12 7.71
N THR A 89 -1.77 34.78 7.87
CA THR A 89 -1.25 33.41 7.70
C THR A 89 -1.10 32.71 9.04
N GLN A 90 -1.51 31.44 9.10
CA GLN A 90 -1.42 30.59 10.29
C GLN A 90 -0.78 29.26 9.91
N LYS A 91 0.09 28.74 10.78
CA LYS A 91 0.71 27.43 10.58
C LYS A 91 -0.02 26.35 11.36
N ALA A 92 -0.15 25.18 10.76
CA ALA A 92 -0.64 23.98 11.40
C ALA A 92 0.26 22.79 11.07
N THR A 93 0.31 21.83 11.98
CA THR A 93 0.89 20.51 11.76
C THR A 93 -0.21 19.49 11.93
N ILE A 94 -0.27 18.50 11.04
CA ILE A 94 -1.32 17.50 11.01
C ILE A 94 -0.69 16.12 11.00
N ASP A 95 -1.01 15.30 11.99
CA ASP A 95 -0.76 13.87 11.92
C ASP A 95 -1.85 13.23 11.06
N LEU A 96 -1.47 12.76 9.88
CA LEU A 96 -2.37 12.17 8.91
C LEU A 96 -2.25 10.66 8.93
N LYS A 97 -3.41 10.01 8.90
CA LYS A 97 -3.56 8.62 8.52
C LYS A 97 -4.32 8.57 7.21
N LEU A 98 -3.73 7.93 6.22
CA LEU A 98 -4.23 7.81 4.86
C LEU A 98 -4.49 6.34 4.55
N LYS A 99 -5.41 6.11 3.61
CA LYS A 99 -5.70 4.79 3.07
C LYS A 99 -5.70 4.84 1.55
N ALA A 100 -5.20 3.79 0.91
CA ALA A 100 -5.20 3.66 -0.53
C ALA A 100 -5.28 2.20 -0.99
N LEU A 101 -5.71 2.01 -2.24
CA LEU A 101 -5.73 0.73 -2.93
C LEU A 101 -4.49 0.61 -3.83
N PRO A 102 -3.56 -0.32 -3.54
CA PRO A 102 -2.41 -0.52 -4.41
C PRO A 102 -2.83 -1.25 -5.69
N THR A 103 -2.50 -0.66 -6.83
CA THR A 103 -2.80 -1.21 -8.14
C THR A 103 -1.52 -1.34 -8.96
N PHE A 104 -1.29 -2.52 -9.51
CA PHE A 104 -0.14 -2.78 -10.38
C PHE A 104 -0.48 -2.43 -11.84
N ASP A 105 0.26 -1.47 -12.39
CA ASP A 105 0.24 -1.11 -13.80
C ASP A 105 1.33 -1.92 -14.52
N ARG A 106 0.89 -2.88 -15.33
CA ARG A 106 1.78 -3.78 -16.08
C ARG A 106 2.57 -3.06 -17.16
N GLU A 107 1.98 -2.08 -17.82
CA GLU A 107 2.63 -1.36 -18.93
C GLU A 107 3.78 -0.50 -18.41
N LYS A 108 3.61 0.06 -17.21
CA LYS A 108 4.63 0.91 -16.56
C LYS A 108 5.54 0.15 -15.61
N GLY A 109 5.29 -1.14 -15.37
CA GLY A 109 6.01 -1.92 -14.37
C GLY A 109 6.01 -1.23 -13.01
N ALA A 110 4.88 -0.67 -12.58
CA ALA A 110 4.84 0.19 -11.39
C ALA A 110 3.59 -0.05 -10.55
N ILE A 111 3.72 0.18 -9.25
CA ILE A 111 2.62 0.15 -8.29
C ILE A 111 2.17 1.58 -8.02
N PHE A 112 0.90 1.84 -8.28
CA PHE A 112 0.21 3.09 -7.98
C PHE A 112 -0.68 2.93 -6.76
N LEU A 113 -0.90 4.02 -6.03
CA LEU A 113 -1.81 4.05 -4.89
C LEU A 113 -3.07 4.80 -5.29
N GLN A 114 -4.09 4.04 -5.67
CA GLN A 114 -5.37 4.56 -6.10
C GLN A 114 -6.28 4.85 -4.91
N GLU A 115 -7.29 5.68 -5.14
CA GLU A 115 -8.32 6.00 -4.15
C GLU A 115 -7.79 6.54 -2.81
N MET A 116 -6.62 7.20 -2.85
CA MET A 116 -5.99 7.79 -1.67
C MET A 116 -6.98 8.71 -0.92
N GLU A 117 -7.12 8.49 0.38
CA GLU A 117 -7.97 9.33 1.21
C GLU A 117 -7.46 9.45 2.63
N VAL A 118 -7.79 10.56 3.28
CA VAL A 118 -7.58 10.77 4.71
C VAL A 118 -8.63 9.98 5.49
N VAL A 119 -8.17 9.12 6.41
CA VAL A 119 -9.02 8.36 7.34
C VAL A 119 -8.93 8.87 8.78
N ASP A 120 -7.83 9.53 9.15
CA ASP A 120 -7.68 10.23 10.43
C ASP A 120 -6.78 11.46 10.23
N ALA A 121 -7.08 12.55 10.96
CA ALA A 121 -6.34 13.80 10.89
C ALA A 121 -6.37 14.51 12.24
N LYS A 122 -5.22 14.54 12.92
CA LYS A 122 -5.06 15.25 14.20
C LYS A 122 -4.35 16.56 13.95
N VAL A 123 -5.04 17.68 14.16
CA VAL A 123 -4.54 19.01 13.82
C VAL A 123 -4.01 19.72 15.07
N ALA A 124 -2.81 20.26 14.95
CA ALA A 124 -2.23 21.18 15.92
C ALA A 124 -1.96 22.55 15.25
N PRO A 125 -2.40 23.67 15.85
CA PRO A 125 -3.23 23.77 17.05
C PRO A 125 -4.71 23.39 16.80
N GLU A 126 -5.37 22.86 17.84
CA GLU A 126 -6.74 22.31 17.78
C GLU A 126 -7.79 23.29 17.23
N LYS A 127 -7.61 24.59 17.48
CA LYS A 127 -8.49 25.66 16.97
C LYS A 127 -8.61 25.69 15.43
N LEU A 128 -7.68 25.08 14.70
CA LEU A 128 -7.70 25.00 13.24
C LEU A 128 -8.37 23.73 12.71
N GLN A 129 -8.79 22.80 13.58
CA GLN A 129 -9.41 21.54 13.19
C GLN A 129 -10.61 21.74 12.26
N SER A 130 -11.50 22.68 12.58
CA SER A 130 -12.71 22.95 11.77
C SER A 130 -12.38 23.47 10.36
N VAL A 131 -11.37 24.33 10.26
CA VAL A 131 -10.90 24.88 8.97
C VAL A 131 -10.28 23.77 8.13
N ILE A 132 -9.42 22.94 8.73
CA ILE A 132 -8.83 21.78 8.04
C ILE A 132 -9.92 20.80 7.60
N GLN A 133 -10.93 20.53 8.45
CA GLN A 133 -12.05 19.65 8.12
C GLN A 133 -12.81 20.12 6.88
N ALA A 134 -13.01 21.44 6.74
CA ALA A 134 -13.63 22.04 5.56
C ALA A 134 -12.76 21.93 4.29
N LEU A 135 -11.44 21.82 4.46
CA LEU A 135 -10.47 21.67 3.38
C LEU A 135 -10.20 20.20 3.00
N LEU A 136 -10.61 19.23 3.82
CA LEU A 136 -10.37 17.80 3.56
C LEU A 136 -10.86 17.30 2.19
N PRO A 137 -12.02 17.72 1.64
CA PRO A 137 -12.43 17.28 0.31
C PRO A 137 -11.43 17.69 -0.78
N TYR A 138 -10.86 18.89 -0.68
CA TYR A 138 -9.83 19.39 -1.59
C TYR A 138 -8.51 18.64 -1.40
N LEU A 139 -8.14 18.35 -0.14
CA LEU A 139 -6.98 17.53 0.17
C LEU A 139 -7.11 16.13 -0.43
N ASN A 140 -8.24 15.45 -0.21
CA ASN A 140 -8.51 14.12 -0.75
C ASN A 140 -8.44 14.12 -2.29
N GLN A 141 -9.01 15.12 -2.94
CA GLN A 141 -8.92 15.23 -4.40
C GLN A 141 -7.48 15.41 -4.88
N SER A 142 -6.70 16.27 -4.23
CA SER A 142 -5.28 16.48 -4.54
C SER A 142 -4.43 15.24 -4.31
N LEU A 143 -4.67 14.52 -3.21
CA LEU A 143 -4.02 13.25 -2.89
C LEU A 143 -4.32 12.18 -3.95
N ARG A 144 -5.60 11.99 -4.31
CA ARG A 144 -6.00 11.04 -5.36
C ARG A 144 -5.34 11.37 -6.69
N SER A 145 -5.36 12.64 -7.08
CA SER A 145 -4.75 13.09 -8.33
C SER A 145 -3.24 12.87 -8.36
N TYR A 146 -2.53 13.18 -7.27
CA TYR A 146 -1.08 13.01 -7.20
C TYR A 146 -0.68 11.53 -7.24
N PHE A 147 -1.22 10.70 -6.34
CA PHE A 147 -0.77 9.31 -6.18
C PHE A 147 -1.32 8.33 -7.23
N SER A 148 -2.34 8.74 -8.01
CA SER A 148 -2.74 8.01 -9.22
C SER A 148 -1.78 8.21 -10.39
N GLN A 149 -1.00 9.30 -10.40
CA GLN A 149 -0.04 9.63 -11.45
C GLN A 149 1.40 9.39 -11.03
N GLN A 150 1.70 9.51 -9.74
CA GLN A 150 3.02 9.27 -9.17
C GLN A 150 3.09 7.82 -8.66
N PRO A 151 3.92 6.96 -9.27
CA PRO A 151 4.08 5.60 -8.79
C PRO A 151 4.72 5.59 -7.40
N ALA A 152 4.15 4.80 -6.51
CA ALA A 152 4.71 4.51 -5.19
C ALA A 152 5.95 3.62 -5.28
N TYR A 153 5.98 2.74 -6.28
CA TYR A 153 7.10 1.85 -6.55
C TYR A 153 7.21 1.61 -8.05
N VAL A 154 8.42 1.70 -8.59
CA VAL A 154 8.72 1.33 -9.98
C VAL A 154 9.64 0.13 -9.92
N LEU A 155 9.26 -0.94 -10.58
CA LEU A 155 10.06 -2.14 -10.67
C LEU A 155 11.28 -1.84 -11.51
N ARG A 156 12.44 -2.25 -10.99
CA ARG A 156 13.68 -2.24 -11.77
C ARG A 156 13.56 -3.32 -12.86
N GLU A 157 14.26 -3.13 -13.97
CA GLU A 157 14.08 -3.88 -15.24
C GLU A 157 14.45 -5.37 -15.21
N ASP A 158 14.67 -6.02 -14.07
CA ASP A 158 14.54 -7.47 -14.02
C ASP A 158 13.04 -7.81 -14.09
N ALA A 159 12.48 -7.78 -15.30
CA ALA A 159 11.05 -7.94 -15.59
C ALA A 159 10.41 -9.13 -14.84
N SER A 160 11.18 -10.19 -14.60
CA SER A 160 10.81 -11.34 -13.78
C SER A 160 10.41 -10.99 -12.33
N THR A 161 11.07 -10.01 -11.74
CA THR A 161 10.89 -9.57 -10.35
C THR A 161 9.67 -8.67 -10.19
N GLY A 162 9.36 -7.87 -11.22
CA GLY A 162 8.17 -7.02 -11.23
C GLY A 162 6.88 -7.73 -11.55
N GLU A 163 6.92 -8.70 -12.43
CA GLU A 163 5.80 -9.58 -12.66
C GLU A 163 5.51 -10.43 -11.42
N ALA A 164 6.54 -10.98 -10.76
CA ALA A 164 6.37 -11.73 -9.52
C ALA A 164 5.76 -10.87 -8.39
N ALA A 165 6.24 -9.64 -8.18
CA ALA A 165 5.70 -8.72 -7.18
C ALA A 165 4.23 -8.35 -7.45
N GLY A 166 3.93 -7.97 -8.70
CA GLY A 166 2.57 -7.63 -9.12
C GLY A 166 1.62 -8.84 -9.05
N GLU A 167 2.11 -10.05 -9.33
CA GLU A 167 1.37 -11.29 -9.17
C GLU A 167 1.16 -11.68 -7.72
N GLU A 168 2.15 -11.51 -6.83
CA GLU A 168 1.98 -11.80 -5.41
C GLU A 168 0.94 -10.85 -4.80
N ILE A 169 1.03 -9.55 -5.09
CA ILE A 169 0.02 -8.58 -4.66
C ILE A 169 -1.34 -8.98 -5.25
N ARG A 170 -1.43 -9.26 -6.55
CA ARG A 170 -2.70 -9.72 -7.15
C ARG A 170 -3.22 -11.00 -6.50
N GLN A 171 -2.38 -11.97 -6.15
CA GLN A 171 -2.79 -13.25 -5.54
C GLN A 171 -3.22 -13.07 -4.09
N ARG A 172 -2.50 -12.28 -3.30
CA ARG A 172 -2.88 -11.92 -1.93
C ARG A 172 -4.26 -11.25 -1.91
N TYR A 173 -4.55 -10.42 -2.91
CA TYR A 173 -5.82 -9.69 -3.02
C TYR A 173 -6.93 -10.54 -3.67
N ARG A 174 -6.59 -11.45 -4.59
CA ARG A 174 -7.53 -12.41 -5.21
C ARG A 174 -7.93 -13.55 -4.27
N GLY A 175 -7.06 -13.94 -3.33
CA GLY A 175 -7.37 -14.90 -2.27
C GLY A 175 -8.35 -14.36 -1.23
N GLU A 176 -8.35 -13.05 -1.01
CA GLU A 176 -9.31 -12.35 -0.15
C GLU A 176 -10.74 -12.43 -0.71
N ALA A 177 -10.90 -12.20 -2.02
CA ALA A 177 -12.20 -12.22 -2.71
C ALA A 177 -12.86 -13.61 -2.82
N ARG A 178 -12.15 -14.70 -2.47
CA ARG A 178 -12.70 -16.08 -2.43
C ARG A 178 -13.10 -16.55 -1.03
N ARG A 179 -12.93 -15.74 0.02
CA ARG A 179 -13.40 -16.11 1.37
C ARG A 179 -14.87 -15.80 1.64
N ASP A 180 -15.59 -15.20 0.69
CA ASP A 180 -17.02 -14.88 0.79
C ASP A 180 -17.96 -15.79 -0.04
N CYS A 181 -17.53 -17.02 -0.36
CA CYS A 181 -18.42 -18.04 -0.93
C CYS A 181 -18.34 -19.35 -0.14
N HIS A 182 -18.79 -19.33 1.11
CA HIS A 182 -19.34 -20.54 1.73
C HIS A 182 -20.67 -20.17 2.40
N PRO A 183 -21.84 -20.65 1.89
CA PRO A 183 -23.05 -20.62 2.70
C PRO A 183 -22.83 -21.49 3.93
N PRO A 184 -23.32 -21.11 5.12
CA PRO A 184 -23.25 -22.00 6.27
C PRO A 184 -24.03 -23.27 5.95
N LEU A 185 -23.36 -24.42 6.03
CA LEU A 185 -24.01 -25.73 6.01
C LEU A 185 -25.12 -25.74 7.07
N PRO A 186 -26.30 -26.31 6.77
CA PRO A 186 -27.38 -26.39 7.75
C PRO A 186 -26.97 -27.29 8.91
N ILE A 187 -27.11 -26.75 10.11
CA ILE A 187 -26.99 -27.47 11.38
C ILE A 187 -28.07 -28.57 11.38
N ASN A 188 -27.66 -29.84 11.31
CA ASN A 188 -28.56 -30.97 11.42
C ASN A 188 -28.93 -31.17 12.90
N LEU A 189 -30.07 -30.61 13.31
CA LEU A 189 -30.75 -30.94 14.56
C LEU A 189 -31.47 -32.29 14.39
N GLN A 190 -30.74 -33.38 14.61
CA GLN A 190 -31.37 -34.69 14.82
C GLN A 190 -31.63 -34.90 16.31
N GLY A 191 -32.86 -34.60 16.69
CA GLY A 191 -33.44 -34.88 17.99
C GLY A 191 -34.97 -34.91 17.88
N ALA A 192 -35.52 -35.98 17.29
CA ALA A 192 -36.94 -36.34 17.42
C ALA A 192 -37.17 -37.79 16.98
N THR A 193 -37.16 -38.72 17.93
CA THR A 193 -37.95 -39.97 17.82
C THR A 193 -38.52 -40.28 19.21
N ALA A 194 -39.82 -40.01 19.35
CA ALA A 194 -40.78 -40.81 20.14
C ALA A 194 -41.75 -41.39 19.08
N PRO A 195 -42.40 -42.54 19.29
CA PRO A 195 -43.24 -42.84 20.45
C PRO A 195 -42.69 -43.87 21.43
#